data_AF-A0A918ECL4-F1
#
_entry.id   AF-A0A918ECL4-F1
#
_cell.length_a   1.000
_cell.length_b   1.000
_cell.length_c   1.000
_cell.angle_alpha   90.00
_cell.angle_beta   90.00
_cell.angle_gamma   90.00
#
_symmetry.space_group_name_H-M   'P 1'
#
loop_
_entity.id
_entity.type
_entity.pdbx_description
1 polymer ?
#
loop_
_entity_poly.entity_id
_entity_poly.type
_entity_poly.pdbx_seq_one_letter_code
_entity_poly.pdbx_strand_id
1 'polypeptide(L)'
;MNEQELKNALRDAVVASSPPPAMDTRRALEAGRAAARKRRATWGGAVAGLAVVGIAVGATLLPGLSGGSGSVQVGGQSERPSTTGQSARPSPSGPALTTTVTPKVPSGQPNAQPGASSKTQWPDGQQDRTATSGPRADKGTKVLNDLSSSLPPGFSAPDKQRVGFDDYGAMRRAQASFEEYVGQTQVWTYWAYTPVVKADAEGVGRLEIRVLTKGSTELGGATGCAAALRATYPVHGANSRCDTADVGGKQVALLTANTPVQNGLEQAALFWHEDGTLVTVAQAKGFANSGHPAMAQPPLTPQQLAALATDPKFHLD
;
A
#
# COMPACT_ATOMS: atom_id res chain seq x y z
N MET A 1 -12.76 -45.54 -18.60
CA MET A 1 -13.74 -44.45 -18.48
C MET A 1 -13.82 -43.77 -19.83
N ASN A 2 -14.98 -43.76 -20.47
CA ASN A 2 -15.15 -43.13 -21.79
C ASN A 2 -15.50 -41.64 -21.65
N GLU A 3 -15.37 -40.85 -22.72
CA GLU A 3 -15.65 -39.40 -22.69
C GLU A 3 -17.10 -39.09 -22.28
N GLN A 4 -18.04 -40.01 -22.56
CA GLN A 4 -19.45 -39.88 -22.22
C GLN A 4 -19.68 -40.05 -20.70
N GLU A 5 -18.97 -40.95 -20.04
CA GLU A 5 -18.99 -41.13 -18.58
C GLU A 5 -18.41 -39.92 -17.86
N LEU A 6 -17.31 -39.34 -18.36
CA LEU A 6 -16.73 -38.12 -17.79
C LEU A 6 -17.69 -36.93 -17.91
N LYS A 7 -18.34 -36.77 -19.08
CA LYS A 7 -19.33 -35.70 -19.30
C LYS A 7 -20.57 -35.87 -18.44
N ASN A 8 -21.03 -37.10 -18.25
CA ASN A 8 -22.17 -37.38 -17.38
C ASN A 8 -21.82 -37.16 -15.91
N ALA A 9 -20.65 -37.59 -15.45
CA ALA A 9 -20.19 -37.35 -14.08
C ALA A 9 -20.01 -35.84 -13.78
N LEU A 10 -19.49 -35.06 -14.74
CA LEU A 10 -19.40 -33.60 -14.63
C LEU A 10 -20.77 -32.92 -14.60
N ARG A 11 -21.73 -33.37 -15.42
CA ARG A 11 -23.10 -32.84 -15.38
C ARG A 11 -23.80 -33.16 -14.07
N ASP A 12 -23.65 -34.38 -13.57
CA ASP A 12 -24.28 -34.82 -12.33
C ASP A 12 -23.71 -34.06 -11.12
N ALA A 13 -22.39 -33.84 -11.10
CA ALA A 13 -21.74 -33.01 -10.08
C ALA A 13 -22.21 -31.54 -10.10
N VAL A 14 -22.49 -30.98 -11.29
CA VAL A 14 -22.99 -29.60 -11.43
C VAL A 14 -24.46 -29.48 -11.01
N VAL A 15 -25.29 -30.51 -11.25
CA VAL A 15 -26.71 -30.52 -10.86
C VAL A 15 -26.90 -30.80 -9.36
N ALA A 16 -26.02 -31.59 -8.75
CA ALA A 16 -26.04 -31.87 -7.31
C ALA A 16 -25.60 -30.68 -6.43
N SER A 17 -24.96 -29.67 -7.02
CA SER A 17 -24.64 -28.44 -6.30
C SER A 17 -25.90 -27.59 -6.14
N SER A 18 -26.50 -27.66 -4.95
CA SER A 18 -27.56 -26.72 -4.56
C SER A 18 -27.10 -25.29 -4.90
N PRO A 19 -27.93 -24.48 -5.58
CA PRO A 19 -27.56 -23.11 -5.92
C PRO A 19 -27.12 -22.40 -4.65
N PRO A 20 -25.99 -21.65 -4.67
CA PRO A 20 -25.50 -20.98 -3.49
C PRO A 20 -26.62 -20.12 -2.91
N PRO A 21 -26.82 -20.13 -1.58
CA PRO A 21 -27.87 -19.34 -0.96
C PRO A 21 -27.76 -17.88 -1.42
N ALA A 22 -28.90 -17.28 -1.78
CA ALA A 22 -28.93 -15.92 -2.27
C ALA A 22 -28.23 -14.99 -1.26
N MET A 23 -27.22 -14.26 -1.71
CA MET A 23 -26.47 -13.35 -0.87
C MET A 23 -27.39 -12.22 -0.40
N ASP A 24 -27.58 -12.09 0.91
CA ASP A 24 -28.32 -10.97 1.49
C ASP A 24 -27.48 -9.69 1.38
N THR A 25 -27.79 -8.89 0.37
CA THR A 25 -27.11 -7.62 0.07
C THR A 25 -27.18 -6.63 1.23
N ARG A 26 -28.22 -6.70 2.08
CA ARG A 26 -28.36 -5.81 3.25
C ARG A 26 -27.36 -6.21 4.32
N ARG A 27 -27.26 -7.50 4.63
CA ARG A 27 -26.23 -8.01 5.57
C ARG A 27 -24.82 -7.70 5.09
N ALA A 28 -24.54 -7.85 3.80
CA ALA A 28 -23.23 -7.53 3.24
C ALA A 28 -22.89 -6.03 3.39
N LEU A 29 -23.84 -5.13 3.10
CA LEU A 29 -23.66 -3.69 3.27
C LEU A 29 -23.53 -3.28 4.74
N GLU A 30 -24.29 -3.91 5.64
CA GLU A 30 -24.21 -3.65 7.07
C GLU A 30 -22.86 -4.10 7.65
N ALA A 31 -22.38 -5.28 7.27
CA ALA A 31 -21.06 -5.77 7.62
C ALA A 31 -19.95 -4.82 7.10
N GLY A 32 -20.06 -4.36 5.86
CA GLY A 32 -19.13 -3.38 5.27
C GLY A 32 -19.12 -2.05 6.02
N ARG A 33 -20.30 -1.49 6.35
CA ARG A 33 -20.41 -0.26 7.14
C ARG A 33 -19.88 -0.42 8.56
N ALA A 34 -20.13 -1.57 9.19
CA ALA A 34 -19.61 -1.88 10.52
C ALA A 34 -18.07 -1.94 10.53
N ALA A 35 -17.48 -2.61 9.54
CA ALA A 35 -16.02 -2.66 9.37
C ALA A 35 -15.41 -1.28 9.12
N ALA A 36 -16.04 -0.44 8.29
CA ALA A 36 -15.59 0.92 8.02
C ALA A 36 -15.64 1.81 9.28
N ARG A 37 -16.68 1.68 10.11
CA ARG A 37 -16.79 2.41 11.39
C ARG A 37 -15.69 2.01 12.37
N LYS A 38 -15.37 0.71 12.49
CA LYS A 38 -14.26 0.24 13.35
C LYS A 38 -12.92 0.86 12.95
N ARG A 39 -12.61 0.91 11.64
CA ARG A 39 -11.36 1.51 11.13
C ARG A 39 -11.23 3.01 11.40
N ARG A 40 -12.35 3.75 11.37
CA ARG A 40 -12.34 5.19 11.69
C ARG A 40 -12.14 5.44 13.19
N ALA A 41 -12.68 4.59 14.06
CA ALA A 41 -12.53 4.71 15.50
C ALA A 41 -11.09 4.48 15.97
N THR A 42 -10.36 3.54 15.36
CA THR A 42 -8.96 3.26 15.72
C THR A 42 -8.00 4.39 15.34
N TRP A 43 -8.29 5.16 14.28
CA TRP A 43 -7.45 6.29 13.87
C TRP A 43 -7.67 7.55 14.73
N GLY A 44 -8.87 7.74 15.29
CA GLY A 44 -9.17 8.89 16.14
C GLY A 44 -8.52 8.86 17.53
N GLY A 45 -8.24 7.67 18.07
CA GLY A 45 -7.65 7.52 19.41
C GLY A 45 -6.15 7.84 19.50
N ALA A 46 -5.40 7.70 18.40
CA ALA A 46 -3.96 7.86 18.40
C ALA A 46 -3.50 9.34 18.48
N VAL A 47 -4.35 10.29 18.10
CA VAL A 47 -3.99 11.73 18.10
C VAL A 47 -4.24 12.39 19.47
N ALA A 48 -5.15 11.87 20.30
CA ALA A 48 -5.48 12.45 21.61
C ALA A 48 -4.48 12.08 22.73
N GLY A 49 -3.75 10.96 22.60
CA GLY A 49 -2.81 10.47 23.62
C GLY A 49 -1.48 11.24 23.71
N LEU A 50 -1.08 11.94 22.65
CA LEU A 50 0.19 12.68 22.60
C LEU A 50 0.12 14.08 23.21
N ALA A 51 -1.08 14.61 23.50
CA ALA A 51 -1.24 15.94 24.07
C ALA A 51 -1.04 16.00 25.60
N VAL A 52 -1.13 14.88 26.32
CA VAL A 52 -1.10 14.90 27.81
C VAL A 52 0.29 14.64 28.40
N VAL A 53 1.21 14.01 27.66
CA VAL A 53 2.55 13.68 28.19
C VAL A 53 3.57 14.82 27.99
N GLY A 54 3.27 15.83 27.16
CA GLY A 54 4.16 16.94 26.86
C GLY A 54 4.27 18.04 27.94
N ILE A 55 3.50 17.99 29.03
CA ILE A 55 3.48 19.05 30.05
C ILE A 55 4.32 18.69 31.29
N ALA A 56 4.77 17.45 31.46
CA ALA A 56 5.35 17.01 32.74
C ALA A 56 6.89 17.07 32.88
N VAL A 57 7.67 17.38 31.83
CA VAL A 57 9.16 17.25 31.88
C VAL A 57 9.92 18.58 31.71
N GLY A 58 9.24 19.70 31.51
CA GLY A 58 9.86 21.01 31.25
C GLY A 58 10.10 21.90 32.47
N ALA A 59 10.47 21.36 33.65
CA ALA A 59 10.55 22.15 34.89
C ALA A 59 11.85 22.02 35.71
N THR A 60 12.96 21.57 35.13
CA THR A 60 14.26 21.69 35.83
C THR A 60 15.33 22.18 34.85
N LEU A 61 15.96 23.31 35.20
CA LEU A 61 17.12 23.97 34.56
C LEU A 61 16.83 25.22 33.70
N LEU A 62 16.49 26.34 34.35
CA LEU A 62 17.02 27.67 33.99
C LEU A 62 17.16 28.55 35.26
N PRO A 63 18.36 29.05 35.61
CA PRO A 63 18.53 30.07 36.63
C PRO A 63 18.43 31.47 36.00
N GLY A 64 17.57 32.30 36.59
CA GLY A 64 17.71 33.76 36.61
C GLY A 64 17.32 34.53 35.35
N LEU A 65 16.08 35.03 35.32
CA LEU A 65 15.76 36.34 34.75
C LEU A 65 14.53 36.90 35.49
N SER A 66 14.78 37.99 36.21
CA SER A 66 13.82 38.79 36.95
C SER A 66 12.98 39.66 36.03
N GLY A 67 11.70 39.84 36.38
CA GLY A 67 10.93 41.05 36.06
C GLY A 67 9.92 40.88 34.93
N GLY A 68 8.64 40.92 35.28
CA GLY A 68 7.55 40.99 34.30
C GLY A 68 6.21 40.56 34.87
N SER A 69 5.61 41.41 35.69
CA SER A 69 4.22 41.31 36.15
C SER A 69 3.25 41.34 34.96
N GLY A 70 2.60 40.22 34.67
CA GLY A 70 1.52 40.11 33.69
C GLY A 70 0.45 39.16 34.22
N SER A 71 -0.68 39.73 34.63
CA SER A 71 -1.82 39.08 35.25
C SER A 71 -2.41 37.97 34.38
N VAL A 72 -2.58 36.79 34.99
CA VAL A 72 -3.33 35.64 34.48
C VAL A 72 -4.82 35.99 34.49
N GLN A 73 -5.44 36.08 33.30
CA GLN A 73 -6.88 36.26 33.14
C GLN A 73 -7.53 34.89 32.90
N VAL A 74 -8.16 34.37 33.95
CA VAL A 74 -9.08 33.23 33.90
C VAL A 74 -10.50 33.78 33.76
N GLY A 75 -11.19 33.41 32.68
CA GLY A 75 -12.63 33.63 32.50
C GLY A 75 -13.10 32.76 31.34
N GLY A 76 -14.27 32.16 31.33
CA GLY A 76 -15.39 32.13 32.25
C GLY A 76 -16.41 31.15 31.66
N GLN A 77 -17.18 30.48 32.51
CA GLN A 77 -18.36 29.73 32.11
C GLN A 77 -19.42 30.73 31.58
N SER A 78 -20.11 30.39 30.48
CA SER A 78 -21.43 30.96 30.19
C SER A 78 -22.27 30.00 29.36
N GLU A 79 -23.22 29.39 30.06
CA GLU A 79 -24.64 29.22 29.75
C GLU A 79 -25.13 28.94 28.32
N ARG A 80 -25.96 27.89 28.30
CA ARG A 80 -26.95 27.48 27.31
C ARG A 80 -28.04 28.56 27.14
N PRO A 81 -28.65 28.67 25.95
CA PRO A 81 -30.11 28.53 25.94
C PRO A 81 -30.64 27.65 24.80
N SER A 82 -31.74 26.98 25.14
CA SER A 82 -32.60 26.22 24.25
C SER A 82 -33.41 27.15 23.33
N THR A 83 -33.52 26.83 22.05
CA THR A 83 -34.59 27.33 21.18
C THR A 83 -35.23 26.18 20.43
N THR A 84 -36.49 25.95 20.77
CA THR A 84 -37.52 25.17 20.09
C THR A 84 -37.94 25.84 18.78
N GLY A 85 -38.30 25.04 17.77
CA GLY A 85 -39.27 25.47 16.76
C GLY A 85 -39.09 24.91 15.34
N GLN A 86 -40.21 24.45 14.79
CA GLN A 86 -40.54 24.23 13.37
C GLN A 86 -40.13 22.86 12.80
N SER A 87 -41.02 21.86 12.72
CA SER A 87 -42.30 21.77 11.98
C SER A 87 -42.11 21.88 10.45
N ALA A 88 -42.01 20.72 9.79
CA ALA A 88 -42.40 20.58 8.39
C ALA A 88 -42.90 19.15 8.11
N ARG A 89 -44.06 19.15 7.47
CA ARG A 89 -45.01 18.09 7.12
C ARG A 89 -44.47 17.13 6.05
N PRO A 90 -44.96 15.87 5.99
CA PRO A 90 -44.67 14.94 4.91
C PRO A 90 -45.58 15.19 3.69
N SER A 91 -45.02 15.07 2.48
CA SER A 91 -45.79 14.97 1.24
C SER A 91 -45.46 13.66 0.49
N PRO A 92 -46.46 13.05 -0.18
CA PRO A 92 -46.37 11.67 -0.67
C PRO A 92 -46.23 11.55 -2.21
N SER A 93 -45.90 10.32 -2.63
CA SER A 93 -46.27 9.68 -3.91
C SER A 93 -45.65 10.17 -5.23
N GLY A 94 -44.90 9.29 -5.89
CA GLY A 94 -44.55 9.34 -7.31
C GLY A 94 -43.97 7.99 -7.81
N PRO A 95 -44.19 7.58 -9.08
CA PRO A 95 -44.63 6.23 -9.42
C PRO A 95 -43.53 5.22 -9.77
N ALA A 96 -43.97 3.95 -9.77
CA ALA A 96 -43.25 2.74 -10.14
C ALA A 96 -42.61 2.79 -11.53
N LEU A 97 -41.34 2.37 -11.59
CA LEU A 97 -40.65 2.07 -12.85
C LEU A 97 -40.95 0.63 -13.26
N THR A 98 -41.68 0.49 -14.36
CA THR A 98 -41.91 -0.74 -15.09
C THR A 98 -40.64 -1.09 -15.87
N THR A 99 -39.89 -2.10 -15.44
CA THR A 99 -38.79 -2.68 -16.24
C THR A 99 -39.36 -3.64 -17.27
N THR A 100 -39.55 -3.14 -18.49
CA THR A 100 -39.80 -3.96 -19.68
C THR A 100 -38.50 -4.65 -20.10
N VAL A 101 -38.40 -5.95 -19.87
CA VAL A 101 -37.30 -6.79 -20.35
C VAL A 101 -37.51 -7.03 -21.84
N THR A 102 -36.65 -6.45 -22.68
CA THR A 102 -36.58 -6.76 -24.11
C THR A 102 -35.48 -7.81 -24.34
N PRO A 103 -35.76 -8.94 -25.01
CA PRO A 103 -34.74 -9.95 -25.31
C PRO A 103 -33.78 -9.46 -26.41
N LYS A 104 -32.48 -9.51 -26.11
CA LYS A 104 -31.39 -9.11 -27.01
C LYS A 104 -31.05 -10.25 -27.97
N VAL A 105 -31.22 -10.00 -29.27
CA VAL A 105 -30.75 -10.82 -30.39
C VAL A 105 -29.23 -10.62 -30.55
N PRO A 106 -28.43 -11.68 -30.82
CA PRO A 106 -27.00 -11.53 -31.10
C PRO A 106 -26.77 -11.28 -32.59
N SER A 107 -26.41 -10.04 -32.95
CA SER A 107 -25.82 -9.72 -34.24
C SER A 107 -24.38 -9.26 -34.05
N GLY A 108 -23.45 -10.04 -34.62
CA GLY A 108 -22.03 -9.73 -34.63
C GLY A 108 -21.73 -8.64 -35.66
N GLN A 109 -20.94 -7.65 -35.24
CA GLN A 109 -20.07 -6.89 -36.14
C GLN A 109 -18.95 -6.22 -35.32
N PRO A 110 -17.67 -6.37 -35.72
CA PRO A 110 -16.56 -5.70 -35.07
C PRO A 110 -16.39 -4.31 -35.68
N ASN A 111 -16.70 -3.25 -34.93
CA ASN A 111 -16.36 -1.89 -35.31
C ASN A 111 -15.29 -1.36 -34.35
N ALA A 112 -14.05 -1.32 -34.81
CA ALA A 112 -12.92 -0.76 -34.10
C ALA A 112 -12.96 0.77 -34.21
N GLN A 113 -13.14 1.46 -33.09
CA GLN A 113 -13.11 2.91 -33.01
C GLN A 113 -11.76 3.36 -32.39
N PRO A 114 -10.94 4.16 -33.09
CA PRO A 114 -9.66 4.64 -32.60
C PRO A 114 -9.90 5.83 -31.65
N GLY A 115 -10.05 5.52 -30.37
CA GLY A 115 -10.13 6.50 -29.29
C GLY A 115 -10.21 5.86 -27.90
N ALA A 116 -9.90 4.56 -27.81
CA ALA A 116 -10.04 3.79 -26.59
C ALA A 116 -9.11 4.35 -25.51
N SER A 117 -9.69 4.71 -24.37
CA SER A 117 -8.94 5.00 -23.16
C SER A 117 -7.91 3.91 -22.92
N SER A 118 -6.66 4.28 -22.62
CA SER A 118 -5.58 3.33 -22.23
C SER A 118 -5.92 2.49 -20.99
N LYS A 119 -7.05 2.78 -20.34
CA LYS A 119 -7.62 1.99 -19.25
C LYS A 119 -8.47 0.87 -19.81
N THR A 120 -8.06 -0.37 -19.57
CA THR A 120 -8.81 -1.57 -19.88
C THR A 120 -10.20 -1.49 -19.24
N GLN A 121 -11.26 -1.64 -20.05
CA GLN A 121 -12.61 -1.78 -19.51
C GLN A 121 -12.71 -3.08 -18.72
N TRP A 122 -13.08 -2.96 -17.46
CA TRP A 122 -13.25 -4.10 -16.56
C TRP A 122 -14.64 -4.73 -16.76
N PRO A 123 -14.78 -6.07 -16.86
CA PRO A 123 -13.74 -7.10 -16.97
C PRO A 123 -13.31 -7.37 -18.43
N ASP A 124 -12.00 -7.59 -18.66
CA ASP A 124 -11.38 -7.85 -19.97
C ASP A 124 -11.14 -9.34 -20.26
N GLY A 125 -11.88 -10.22 -19.57
CA GLY A 125 -11.76 -11.67 -19.72
C GLY A 125 -10.66 -12.32 -18.86
N GLN A 126 -9.81 -11.55 -18.16
CA GLN A 126 -9.00 -12.10 -17.06
C GLN A 126 -9.86 -12.19 -15.79
N GLN A 127 -10.33 -13.39 -15.46
CA GLN A 127 -11.08 -13.64 -14.22
C GLN A 127 -10.23 -13.48 -12.95
N ASP A 128 -8.89 -13.55 -13.08
CA ASP A 128 -7.96 -13.44 -11.96
C ASP A 128 -6.82 -12.44 -12.25
N ARG A 129 -7.15 -11.14 -12.18
CA ARG A 129 -6.17 -10.07 -11.95
C ARG A 129 -6.05 -9.76 -10.45
N THR A 130 -6.33 -10.74 -9.57
CA THR A 130 -6.25 -10.45 -8.15
C THR A 130 -4.79 -10.33 -7.75
N ALA A 131 -4.55 -9.42 -6.80
CA ALA A 131 -3.24 -9.12 -6.25
C ALA A 131 -2.51 -10.33 -5.62
N THR A 132 -3.24 -11.45 -5.39
CA THR A 132 -2.86 -12.51 -4.45
C THR A 132 -3.02 -13.93 -4.99
N SER A 133 -3.50 -14.15 -6.22
CA SER A 133 -3.49 -15.47 -6.87
C SER A 133 -3.07 -15.43 -8.34
N GLY A 134 -2.72 -16.61 -8.89
CA GLY A 134 -2.29 -16.79 -10.28
C GLY A 134 -0.82 -16.42 -10.55
N PRO A 135 -0.37 -16.55 -11.83
CA PRO A 135 1.04 -16.42 -12.18
C PRO A 135 1.69 -15.07 -11.81
N ARG A 136 0.89 -13.99 -11.76
CA ARG A 136 1.38 -12.67 -11.34
C ARG A 136 1.59 -12.61 -9.82
N ALA A 137 0.72 -13.22 -9.02
CA ALA A 137 0.93 -13.33 -7.58
C ALA A 137 2.13 -14.24 -7.25
N ASP A 138 2.34 -15.32 -8.01
CA ASP A 138 3.52 -16.18 -7.88
C ASP A 138 4.82 -15.40 -8.13
N LYS A 139 4.83 -14.54 -9.16
CA LYS A 139 5.96 -13.65 -9.44
C LYS A 139 6.18 -12.62 -8.32
N GLY A 140 5.11 -12.09 -7.71
CA GLY A 140 5.21 -11.25 -6.51
C GLY A 140 5.83 -12.00 -5.32
N THR A 141 5.42 -13.25 -5.10
CA THR A 141 5.98 -14.12 -4.06
C THR A 141 7.46 -14.41 -4.31
N LYS A 142 7.84 -14.62 -5.57
CA LYS A 142 9.24 -14.74 -5.98
C LYS A 142 10.04 -13.49 -5.62
N VAL A 143 9.54 -12.28 -5.92
CA VAL A 143 10.20 -11.01 -5.54
C VAL A 143 10.44 -10.91 -4.03
N LEU A 144 9.48 -11.28 -3.19
CA LEU A 144 9.62 -11.30 -1.73
C LEU A 144 10.71 -12.29 -1.25
N ASN A 145 10.75 -13.47 -1.86
CA ASN A 145 11.75 -14.48 -1.53
C ASN A 145 13.15 -14.07 -1.99
N ASP A 146 13.26 -13.48 -3.19
CA ASP A 146 14.50 -12.93 -3.71
C ASP A 146 15.01 -11.81 -2.81
N LEU A 147 14.14 -10.87 -2.39
CA LEU A 147 14.47 -9.82 -1.41
C LEU A 147 15.06 -10.39 -0.12
N SER A 148 14.47 -11.47 0.40
CA SER A 148 14.95 -12.13 1.61
C SER A 148 16.30 -12.81 1.41
N SER A 149 16.50 -13.44 0.25
CA SER A 149 17.73 -14.18 -0.09
C SER A 149 18.90 -13.30 -0.49
N SER A 150 18.65 -12.05 -0.88
CA SER A 150 19.64 -11.08 -1.31
C SER A 150 20.11 -10.14 -0.19
N LEU A 151 19.66 -10.40 1.04
CA LEU A 151 20.16 -9.66 2.20
C LEU A 151 21.67 -9.88 2.39
N PRO A 152 22.41 -8.82 2.77
CA PRO A 152 23.84 -8.96 3.07
C PRO A 152 24.08 -9.91 4.27
N PRO A 153 25.30 -10.48 4.40
CA PRO A 153 25.67 -11.27 5.57
C PRO A 153 25.40 -10.52 6.88
N GLY A 154 24.90 -11.25 7.89
CA GLY A 154 24.52 -10.69 9.18
C GLY A 154 23.08 -10.16 9.27
N PHE A 155 22.35 -10.12 8.15
CA PHE A 155 20.93 -9.78 8.11
C PHE A 155 20.07 -11.00 7.82
N SER A 156 18.84 -10.99 8.34
CA SER A 156 17.83 -11.98 7.98
C SER A 156 16.45 -11.36 7.90
N ALA A 157 15.56 -12.01 7.14
CA ALA A 157 14.17 -11.61 6.93
C ALA A 157 13.20 -12.63 7.54
N PRO A 158 13.11 -12.73 8.88
CA PRO A 158 12.30 -13.76 9.53
C PRO A 158 10.80 -13.56 9.27
N ASP A 159 10.03 -14.64 9.24
CA ASP A 159 8.57 -14.54 9.26
C ASP A 159 8.05 -14.26 10.68
N LYS A 160 8.24 -13.01 11.13
CA LYS A 160 7.80 -12.56 12.45
C LYS A 160 6.28 -12.32 12.47
N GLN A 161 5.66 -12.78 13.55
CA GLN A 161 4.28 -12.41 13.89
C GLN A 161 4.25 -11.05 14.57
N ARG A 162 3.16 -10.32 14.37
CA ARG A 162 2.92 -9.06 15.10
C ARG A 162 2.56 -9.37 16.56
N VAL A 163 2.84 -8.42 17.45
CA VAL A 163 2.50 -8.51 18.88
C VAL A 163 1.47 -7.45 19.21
N GLY A 164 0.24 -7.85 19.52
CA GLY A 164 -0.85 -6.91 19.86
C GLY A 164 -1.45 -6.18 18.65
N PHE A 165 -1.17 -6.63 17.42
CA PHE A 165 -1.65 -6.02 16.17
C PHE A 165 -2.12 -7.08 15.16
N ASP A 166 -2.86 -8.08 15.62
CA ASP A 166 -3.22 -9.25 14.81
C ASP A 166 -4.03 -8.89 13.55
N ASP A 167 -4.81 -7.81 13.59
CA ASP A 167 -5.63 -7.31 12.47
C ASP A 167 -4.80 -6.72 11.30
N TYR A 168 -3.50 -6.51 11.47
CA TYR A 168 -2.62 -5.92 10.44
C TYR A 168 -1.99 -6.94 9.48
N GLY A 169 -2.34 -8.23 9.64
CA GLY A 169 -1.87 -9.32 8.79
C GLY A 169 -0.37 -9.63 8.93
N ALA A 170 0.13 -10.51 8.06
CA ALA A 170 1.52 -10.95 8.09
C ALA A 170 2.52 -9.80 7.91
N MET A 171 3.70 -9.90 8.55
CA MET A 171 4.78 -8.94 8.38
C MET A 171 5.57 -9.17 7.09
N ARG A 172 5.40 -10.34 6.46
CA ARG A 172 5.86 -10.64 5.10
C ARG A 172 4.67 -10.61 4.16
N ARG A 173 4.74 -9.82 3.09
CA ARG A 173 3.66 -9.76 2.10
C ARG A 173 4.21 -9.42 0.72
N ALA A 174 3.59 -9.99 -0.30
CA ALA A 174 3.77 -9.60 -1.68
C ALA A 174 2.42 -9.27 -2.32
N GLN A 175 2.46 -8.46 -3.38
CA GLN A 175 1.32 -8.10 -4.20
C GLN A 175 1.80 -7.81 -5.63
N ALA A 176 1.01 -8.21 -6.61
CA ALA A 176 1.14 -7.75 -7.98
C ALA A 176 -0.02 -6.83 -8.34
N SER A 177 0.24 -5.82 -9.17
CA SER A 177 -0.78 -4.92 -9.72
C SER A 177 -0.50 -4.68 -11.20
N PHE A 178 -1.54 -4.72 -12.02
CA PHE A 178 -1.46 -4.20 -13.38
C PHE A 178 -1.55 -2.67 -13.31
N GLU A 179 -0.64 -1.98 -13.98
CA GLU A 179 -0.62 -0.51 -14.01
C GLU A 179 -1.24 0.01 -15.30
N GLU A 180 -0.67 -0.37 -16.44
CA GLU A 180 -1.03 0.17 -17.74
C GLU A 180 -0.60 -0.71 -18.92
N TYR A 181 -1.09 -0.36 -20.11
CA TYR A 181 -0.53 -0.81 -21.37
C TYR A 181 0.32 0.30 -21.98
N VAL A 182 1.53 -0.06 -22.41
CA VAL A 182 2.41 0.82 -23.20
C VAL A 182 2.60 0.16 -24.56
N GLY A 183 1.87 0.64 -25.56
CA GLY A 183 1.70 -0.08 -26.83
C GLY A 183 0.99 -1.42 -26.61
N GLN A 184 1.69 -2.52 -26.89
CA GLN A 184 1.22 -3.90 -26.66
C GLN A 184 1.80 -4.53 -25.38
N THR A 185 2.65 -3.80 -24.66
CA THR A 185 3.33 -4.31 -23.46
C THR A 185 2.48 -4.01 -22.22
N GLN A 186 2.23 -5.03 -21.40
CA GLN A 186 1.63 -4.85 -20.08
C GLN A 186 2.69 -4.43 -19.08
N VAL A 187 2.48 -3.28 -18.44
CA VAL A 187 3.30 -2.84 -17.31
C VAL A 187 2.65 -3.32 -16.01
N TRP A 188 3.43 -4.02 -15.21
CA TRP A 188 3.04 -4.53 -13.91
C TRP A 188 3.92 -3.93 -12.81
N THR A 189 3.34 -3.70 -11.64
CA THR A 189 4.07 -3.45 -10.41
C THR A 189 4.05 -4.70 -9.54
N TYR A 190 5.22 -5.11 -9.08
CA TYR A 190 5.39 -6.08 -8.01
C TYR A 190 5.86 -5.37 -6.77
N TRP A 191 5.13 -5.53 -5.68
CA TRP A 191 5.43 -4.90 -4.42
C TRP A 191 5.55 -5.96 -3.34
N ALA A 192 6.58 -5.87 -2.51
CA ALA A 192 6.77 -6.76 -1.39
C ALA A 192 7.42 -6.05 -0.22
N TYR A 193 7.13 -6.50 1.00
CA TYR A 193 7.84 -6.07 2.20
C TYR A 193 8.10 -7.23 3.14
N THR A 194 9.13 -7.06 3.95
CA THR A 194 9.58 -8.06 4.91
C THR A 194 10.21 -7.38 6.12
N PRO A 195 10.05 -7.91 7.34
CA PRO A 195 10.82 -7.42 8.46
C PRO A 195 12.28 -7.82 8.30
N VAL A 196 13.17 -6.99 8.81
CA VAL A 196 14.61 -7.27 8.81
C VAL A 196 15.15 -7.18 10.22
N VAL A 197 15.98 -8.16 10.57
CA VAL A 197 16.76 -8.18 11.80
C VAL A 197 18.24 -8.32 11.46
N LYS A 198 19.09 -7.81 12.34
CA LYS A 198 20.54 -7.93 12.25
C LYS A 198 21.04 -8.74 13.44
N ALA A 199 21.96 -9.67 13.22
CA ALA A 199 22.37 -10.65 14.23
C ALA A 199 22.94 -10.03 15.52
N ASP A 200 23.54 -8.84 15.42
CA ASP A 200 24.20 -8.10 16.48
C ASP A 200 23.42 -6.82 16.90
N ALA A 201 22.16 -6.68 16.51
CA ALA A 201 21.36 -5.50 16.86
C ALA A 201 19.95 -5.87 17.34
N GLU A 202 19.45 -5.09 18.29
CA GLU A 202 18.07 -5.18 18.74
C GLU A 202 17.11 -4.46 17.79
N GLY A 203 15.87 -4.91 17.81
CA GLY A 203 14.77 -4.30 17.06
C GLY A 203 14.49 -4.96 15.71
N VAL A 204 13.41 -4.51 15.10
CA VAL A 204 12.91 -4.99 13.81
C VAL A 204 12.69 -3.81 12.88
N GLY A 205 13.50 -3.76 11.81
CA GLY A 205 13.31 -2.82 10.72
C GLY A 205 12.39 -3.38 9.64
N ARG A 206 12.15 -2.58 8.61
CA ARG A 206 11.37 -2.96 7.43
C ARG A 206 12.21 -2.75 6.18
N LEU A 207 12.19 -3.74 5.29
CA LEU A 207 12.54 -3.55 3.89
C LEU A 207 11.32 -3.71 3.02
N GLU A 208 11.29 -2.93 1.96
CA GLU A 208 10.21 -2.90 1.00
C GLU A 208 10.79 -2.75 -0.39
N ILE A 209 10.28 -3.52 -1.34
CA ILE A 209 10.69 -3.49 -2.73
C ILE A 209 9.48 -3.23 -3.59
N ARG A 210 9.69 -2.42 -4.63
CA ARG A 210 8.77 -2.20 -5.72
C ARG A 210 9.52 -2.40 -7.03
N VAL A 211 9.00 -3.26 -7.89
CA VAL A 211 9.54 -3.50 -9.24
C VAL A 211 8.45 -3.15 -10.24
N LEU A 212 8.69 -2.12 -11.04
CA LEU A 212 7.91 -1.81 -12.24
C LEU A 212 8.57 -2.49 -13.43
N THR A 213 7.82 -3.30 -14.17
CA THR A 213 8.35 -4.05 -15.31
C THR A 213 8.72 -3.14 -16.49
N LYS A 214 9.47 -3.71 -17.44
CA LYS A 214 9.82 -3.15 -18.74
C LYS A 214 8.71 -2.29 -19.35
N GLY A 215 9.11 -1.15 -19.90
CA GLY A 215 8.24 -0.23 -20.62
C GLY A 215 7.42 0.72 -19.75
N SER A 216 7.62 0.75 -18.42
CA SER A 216 6.96 1.71 -17.53
C SER A 216 7.21 3.16 -17.97
N THR A 217 6.14 3.97 -18.00
CA THR A 217 6.24 5.40 -18.34
C THR A 217 6.12 6.33 -17.13
N GLU A 218 6.06 5.78 -15.91
CA GLU A 218 5.77 6.53 -14.68
C GLU A 218 6.66 7.77 -14.48
N LEU A 219 7.92 7.69 -14.91
CA LEU A 219 8.90 8.77 -14.75
C LEU A 219 9.17 9.56 -16.04
N GLY A 220 8.41 9.30 -17.11
CA GLY A 220 8.52 10.02 -18.38
C GLY A 220 9.92 10.00 -18.99
N GLY A 221 10.66 8.90 -18.82
CA GLY A 221 12.03 8.74 -19.31
C GLY A 221 13.11 9.44 -18.46
N ALA A 222 12.76 10.13 -17.38
CA ALA A 222 13.74 10.67 -16.46
C ALA A 222 14.42 9.54 -15.66
N THR A 223 15.72 9.69 -15.40
CA THR A 223 16.51 8.77 -14.57
C THR A 223 17.29 9.52 -13.48
N GLY A 224 17.90 8.77 -12.56
CA GLY A 224 18.74 9.31 -11.50
C GLY A 224 17.97 10.19 -10.52
N CYS A 225 18.66 11.13 -9.88
CA CYS A 225 18.08 11.93 -8.80
C CYS A 225 16.92 12.84 -9.22
N ALA A 226 16.97 13.41 -10.42
CA ALA A 226 15.87 14.24 -10.92
C ALA A 226 14.57 13.43 -11.05
N ALA A 227 14.66 12.15 -11.44
CA ALA A 227 13.53 11.25 -11.52
C ALA A 227 13.09 10.75 -10.13
N ALA A 228 14.06 10.40 -9.29
CA ALA A 228 13.81 9.92 -7.93
C ALA A 228 13.01 10.95 -7.11
N LEU A 229 13.35 12.24 -7.21
CA LEU A 229 12.65 13.32 -6.51
C LEU A 229 11.22 13.57 -7.02
N ARG A 230 10.90 13.09 -8.24
CA ARG A 230 9.55 13.14 -8.82
C ARG A 230 8.73 11.89 -8.52
N ALA A 231 9.36 10.81 -8.07
CA ALA A 231 8.67 9.56 -7.82
C ALA A 231 7.63 9.71 -6.70
N THR A 232 6.41 9.26 -6.95
CA THR A 232 5.28 9.32 -6.00
C THR A 232 5.37 8.23 -4.92
N TYR A 233 6.49 7.54 -4.80
CA TYR A 233 6.71 6.45 -3.85
C TYR A 233 8.22 6.18 -3.83
N PRO A 234 8.84 5.75 -2.71
CA PRO A 234 8.30 5.45 -1.39
C PRO A 234 8.45 6.58 -0.36
N VAL A 235 9.35 7.53 -0.62
CA VAL A 235 9.77 8.56 0.34
C VAL A 235 9.17 9.91 -0.06
N HIS A 236 8.12 10.31 0.64
CA HIS A 236 7.50 11.61 0.48
C HIS A 236 8.02 12.60 1.51
N GLY A 237 8.62 13.69 1.03
CA GLY A 237 8.95 14.84 1.84
C GLY A 237 9.25 16.02 0.91
N ALA A 238 8.71 17.20 1.21
CA ALA A 238 8.94 18.43 0.45
C ALA A 238 10.42 18.87 0.38
N ASN A 239 11.34 18.10 0.99
CA ASN A 239 12.76 18.38 1.08
C ASN A 239 13.61 17.10 1.02
N SER A 240 13.10 15.99 0.48
CA SER A 240 13.92 14.75 0.37
C SER A 240 15.26 15.05 -0.30
N ARG A 241 16.35 14.60 0.29
CA ARG A 241 17.68 14.68 -0.33
C ARG A 241 17.83 13.51 -1.29
N CYS A 242 18.43 13.77 -2.45
CA CYS A 242 18.88 12.72 -3.34
C CYS A 242 20.39 12.77 -3.54
N ASP A 243 21.04 11.64 -3.33
CA ASP A 243 22.44 11.40 -3.66
C ASP A 243 22.53 10.32 -4.74
N THR A 244 23.69 10.16 -5.37
CA THR A 244 23.95 9.07 -6.31
C THR A 244 25.02 8.16 -5.75
N ALA A 245 24.81 6.85 -5.86
CA ALA A 245 25.81 5.83 -5.57
C ALA A 245 26.20 5.09 -6.85
N ASP A 246 27.48 4.72 -6.95
CA ASP A 246 27.95 3.77 -7.95
C ASP A 246 28.01 2.37 -7.35
N VAL A 247 27.42 1.41 -8.05
CA VAL A 247 27.50 -0.01 -7.71
C VAL A 247 28.00 -0.77 -8.94
N GLY A 248 29.31 -0.91 -9.05
CA GLY A 248 29.94 -1.64 -10.16
C GLY A 248 29.66 -0.98 -11.51
N GLY A 249 29.76 0.35 -11.60
CA GLY A 249 29.47 1.13 -12.80
C GLY A 249 27.99 1.44 -13.03
N LYS A 250 27.09 0.95 -12.16
CA LYS A 250 25.65 1.26 -12.20
C LYS A 250 25.34 2.44 -11.30
N GLN A 251 24.71 3.47 -11.85
CA GLN A 251 24.28 4.64 -11.10
C GLN A 251 22.94 4.40 -10.42
N VAL A 252 22.88 4.57 -9.11
CA VAL A 252 21.69 4.34 -8.27
C VAL A 252 21.34 5.64 -7.56
N ALA A 253 20.08 6.07 -7.64
CA ALA A 253 19.62 7.23 -6.90
C ALA A 253 19.25 6.82 -5.46
N LEU A 254 19.82 7.51 -4.48
CA LEU A 254 19.58 7.31 -3.06
C LEU A 254 18.77 8.47 -2.52
N LEU A 255 17.51 8.21 -2.18
CA LEU A 255 16.64 9.15 -1.50
C LEU A 255 16.76 8.99 0.01
N THR A 256 16.90 10.10 0.72
CA THR A 256 16.75 10.17 2.18
C THR A 256 15.62 11.14 2.51
N ALA A 257 14.67 10.66 3.30
CA ALA A 257 13.54 11.44 3.77
C ALA A 257 14.01 12.53 4.75
N ASN A 258 13.49 13.75 4.58
CA ASN A 258 13.53 14.71 5.68
C ASN A 258 12.34 14.42 6.61
N THR A 259 12.63 14.21 7.88
CA THR A 259 11.63 13.88 8.90
C THR A 259 10.67 15.05 9.14
N PRO A 260 9.39 14.78 9.50
CA PRO A 260 8.79 13.46 9.71
C PRO A 260 8.26 12.80 8.42
N VAL A 261 8.39 11.47 8.31
CA VAL A 261 7.97 10.70 7.12
C VAL A 261 6.62 10.03 7.34
N GLN A 262 5.64 10.28 6.45
CA GLN A 262 4.27 9.77 6.61
C GLN A 262 4.18 8.24 6.62
N ASN A 263 5.00 7.56 5.83
CA ASN A 263 4.97 6.10 5.69
C ASN A 263 6.03 5.39 6.54
N GLY A 264 6.82 6.13 7.31
CA GLY A 264 7.93 5.62 8.12
C GLY A 264 9.15 5.12 7.34
N LEU A 265 9.13 5.11 6.00
CA LEU A 265 10.27 4.77 5.15
C LEU A 265 11.23 5.96 5.09
N GLU A 266 12.46 5.78 5.56
CA GLU A 266 13.41 6.87 5.77
C GLU A 266 14.43 6.99 4.64
N GLN A 267 14.69 5.89 3.93
CA GLN A 267 15.62 5.84 2.81
C GLN A 267 15.11 4.95 1.70
N ALA A 268 15.50 5.25 0.47
CA ALA A 268 15.23 4.40 -0.68
C ALA A 268 16.37 4.47 -1.71
N ALA A 269 16.63 3.34 -2.36
CA ALA A 269 17.48 3.23 -3.53
C ALA A 269 16.61 2.95 -4.77
N LEU A 270 16.84 3.69 -5.85
CA LEU A 270 16.14 3.55 -7.12
C LEU A 270 17.16 3.24 -8.22
N PHE A 271 16.92 2.17 -8.95
CA PHE A 271 17.74 1.75 -10.07
C PHE A 271 16.89 1.52 -11.32
N TRP A 272 17.33 2.10 -12.43
CA TRP A 272 16.70 2.00 -13.73
C TRP A 272 17.51 1.07 -14.62
N HIS A 273 16.85 0.05 -15.15
CA HIS A 273 17.41 -0.79 -16.20
C HIS A 273 17.23 -0.11 -17.56
N GLU A 274 18.05 -0.50 -18.53
CA GLU A 274 18.02 0.06 -19.89
C GLU A 274 16.70 -0.22 -20.62
N ASP A 275 15.98 -1.28 -20.25
CA ASP A 275 14.67 -1.62 -20.81
C ASP A 275 13.49 -0.86 -20.18
N GLY A 276 13.78 0.04 -19.23
CA GLY A 276 12.78 0.80 -18.50
C GLY A 276 12.20 0.10 -17.27
N THR A 277 12.72 -1.06 -16.87
CA THR A 277 12.41 -1.65 -15.56
C THR A 277 12.93 -0.74 -14.46
N LEU A 278 12.10 -0.43 -13.47
CA LEU A 278 12.50 0.35 -12.29
C LEU A 278 12.41 -0.51 -11.03
N VAL A 279 13.55 -0.67 -10.36
CA VAL A 279 13.64 -1.32 -9.06
C VAL A 279 13.79 -0.25 -7.99
N THR A 280 12.90 -0.25 -7.02
CA THR A 280 12.95 0.65 -5.86
C THR A 280 12.99 -0.17 -4.59
N VAL A 281 14.04 -0.01 -3.78
CA VAL A 281 14.18 -0.66 -2.48
C VAL A 281 14.17 0.40 -1.40
N ALA A 282 13.23 0.33 -0.47
CA ALA A 282 13.04 1.26 0.62
C ALA A 282 13.25 0.59 1.98
N GLN A 283 13.61 1.39 2.97
CA GLN A 283 13.81 0.90 4.33
C GLN A 283 13.31 1.83 5.41
N ALA A 284 12.99 1.26 6.57
CA ALA A 284 12.66 1.97 7.80
C ALA A 284 13.35 1.33 9.00
N LYS A 285 13.76 2.16 9.97
CA LYS A 285 14.21 1.72 11.30
C LYS A 285 13.20 0.81 12.01
N GLY A 286 11.91 1.07 11.83
CA GLY A 286 10.84 0.34 12.51
C GLY A 286 9.85 -0.31 11.55
N PHE A 287 9.27 -1.42 11.99
CA PHE A 287 8.12 -2.01 11.31
C PHE A 287 6.82 -1.52 11.97
N ALA A 288 6.14 -0.57 11.32
CA ALA A 288 4.92 0.04 11.86
C ALA A 288 3.83 -0.99 12.20
N ASN A 289 3.15 -0.76 13.34
CA ASN A 289 2.09 -1.64 13.88
C ASN A 289 2.53 -3.09 14.07
N SER A 290 3.81 -3.35 14.35
CA SER A 290 4.32 -4.71 14.54
C SER A 290 4.33 -5.15 16.02
N GLY A 291 4.32 -4.20 16.96
CA GLY A 291 4.55 -4.47 18.38
C GLY A 291 5.99 -4.80 18.74
N HIS A 292 6.91 -4.86 17.77
CA HIS A 292 8.34 -5.04 18.00
C HIS A 292 9.03 -3.67 18.16
N PRO A 293 10.10 -3.58 18.98
CA PRO A 293 10.90 -2.37 19.05
C PRO A 293 11.55 -2.07 17.69
N ALA A 294 11.71 -0.79 17.35
CA ALA A 294 12.43 -0.36 16.17
C ALA A 294 13.95 -0.52 16.36
N MET A 295 14.67 -0.71 15.25
CA MET A 295 16.13 -0.66 15.25
C MET A 295 16.62 0.77 15.52
N ALA A 296 17.80 0.90 16.13
CA ALA A 296 18.42 2.20 16.39
C ALA A 296 18.83 2.94 15.09
N GLN A 297 19.14 2.19 14.04
CA GLN A 297 19.56 2.70 12.71
C GLN A 297 18.82 1.95 11.60
N PRO A 298 18.67 2.53 10.39
CA PRO A 298 18.10 1.82 9.26
C PRO A 298 18.81 0.47 9.04
N PRO A 299 18.09 -0.59 8.61
CA PRO A 299 18.67 -1.93 8.51
C PRO A 299 19.95 -1.97 7.67
N LEU A 300 19.93 -1.38 6.48
CA LEU A 300 21.04 -1.41 5.53
C LEU A 300 21.73 -0.04 5.48
N THR A 301 23.04 -0.05 5.22
CA THR A 301 23.75 1.16 4.81
C THR A 301 23.26 1.65 3.44
N PRO A 302 23.46 2.93 3.07
CA PRO A 302 23.10 3.42 1.74
C PRO A 302 23.73 2.61 0.59
N GLN A 303 24.99 2.18 0.74
CA GLN A 303 25.66 1.36 -0.28
C GLN A 303 25.06 -0.05 -0.38
N GLN A 304 24.69 -0.68 0.73
CA GLN A 304 24.01 -1.98 0.73
C GLN A 304 22.61 -1.88 0.13
N LEU A 305 21.87 -0.82 0.43
CA LEU A 305 20.56 -0.55 -0.14
C LEU A 305 20.66 -0.34 -1.66
N ALA A 306 21.66 0.41 -2.12
CA ALA A 306 21.95 0.60 -3.53
C ALA A 306 22.33 -0.72 -4.23
N ALA A 307 23.19 -1.52 -3.60
CA ALA A 307 23.58 -2.83 -4.13
C ALA A 307 22.37 -3.75 -4.32
N LEU A 308 21.47 -3.77 -3.33
CA LEU A 308 20.24 -4.56 -3.38
C LEU A 308 19.30 -4.11 -4.50
N ALA A 309 19.19 -2.80 -4.77
CA ALA A 309 18.39 -2.28 -5.89
C ALA A 309 18.95 -2.67 -7.27
N THR A 310 20.25 -3.00 -7.36
CA THR A 310 20.90 -3.43 -8.60
C THR A 310 21.00 -4.95 -8.78
N ASP A 311 20.45 -5.72 -7.84
CA ASP A 311 20.50 -7.18 -7.87
C ASP A 311 19.74 -7.71 -9.12
N PRO A 312 20.40 -8.50 -9.98
CA PRO A 312 19.79 -9.01 -11.22
C PRO A 312 18.52 -9.85 -10.97
N LYS A 313 18.30 -10.39 -9.77
CA LYS A 313 17.07 -11.13 -9.45
C LYS A 313 15.79 -10.28 -9.57
N PHE A 314 15.91 -8.95 -9.49
CA PHE A 314 14.78 -8.03 -9.60
C PHE A 314 14.53 -7.51 -11.02
N HIS A 315 15.32 -7.95 -12.00
CA HIS A 315 15.01 -7.76 -13.41
C HIS A 315 14.12 -8.93 -13.87
N LEU A 316 12.80 -8.73 -13.84
CA LEU A 316 11.84 -9.83 -13.86
C LEU A 316 11.49 -10.39 -15.25
N ASP A 317 11.99 -9.83 -16.34
CA ASP A 317 11.65 -10.15 -17.73
C ASP A 317 12.86 -10.05 -18.66
#